data_AF-A0AA95MJX9-F1
#
_entry.id   AF-A0AA95MJX9-F1
#
_cell.length_a   1.000
_cell.length_b   1.000
_cell.length_c   1.000
_cell.angle_alpha   90.00
_cell.angle_beta   90.00
_cell.angle_gamma   90.00
#
_symmetry.space_group_name_H-M   'P 1'
#
loop_
_entity.id
_entity.type
_entity.pdbx_description
1 polymer ?
#
loop_
_entity_poly.entity_id
_entity_poly.type
_entity_poly.pdbx_seq_one_letter_code
_entity_poly.pdbx_strand_id
1 'polypeptide(L)'
;MQLIFWPCTIASLILSIIALGTRKSKLLVLASILILPMSLYLAATPRFLVWGLIFPLLYLGAAKFITKKMIWVAVLLVIPNLLLVGWLGYVVLNQ
;
A
#
# COMPACT_ATOMS: atom_id res chain seq x y z
N MET A 1 -10.14 -13.66 -10.54
CA MET A 1 -9.67 -12.97 -9.31
C MET A 1 -8.43 -12.09 -9.52
N GLN A 2 -7.47 -12.43 -10.39
CA GLN A 2 -6.28 -11.60 -10.64
C GLN A 2 -6.53 -10.28 -11.39
N LEU A 3 -7.63 -10.17 -12.16
CA LEU A 3 -7.86 -9.00 -13.02
C LEU A 3 -8.16 -7.71 -12.22
N ILE A 4 -8.79 -7.81 -11.05
CA ILE A 4 -9.11 -6.65 -10.19
C ILE A 4 -7.96 -6.34 -9.22
N PHE A 5 -7.16 -7.37 -8.93
CA PHE A 5 -6.04 -7.31 -7.99
C PHE A 5 -5.01 -6.23 -8.36
N TRP A 6 -4.49 -6.31 -9.58
CA TRP A 6 -3.44 -5.41 -10.06
C TRP A 6 -3.93 -3.97 -10.22
N PRO A 7 -5.09 -3.70 -10.86
CA PRO A 7 -5.63 -2.35 -10.95
C PRO A 7 -5.86 -1.71 -9.58
N CYS A 8 -6.42 -2.44 -8.61
CA CYS A 8 -6.60 -1.91 -7.24
C CYS A 8 -5.25 -1.61 -6.56
N THR A 9 -4.26 -2.48 -6.74
CA THR A 9 -2.92 -2.28 -6.16
C THR A 9 -2.23 -1.05 -6.75
N ILE A 10 -2.24 -0.92 -8.08
CA ILE A 10 -1.67 0.23 -8.79
C ILE A 10 -2.41 1.52 -8.44
N ALA A 11 -3.75 1.47 -8.42
CA ALA A 11 -4.55 2.62 -8.01
C ALA A 11 -4.24 3.04 -6.56
N SER A 12 -4.07 2.08 -5.63
CA SER A 12 -3.66 2.38 -4.24
C SER A 12 -2.33 3.12 -4.18
N LEU A 13 -1.38 2.73 -5.02
CA LEU A 13 -0.06 3.34 -5.11
C LEU A 13 -0.12 4.78 -5.61
N ILE A 14 -0.81 5.00 -6.73
CA ILE A 14 -1.01 6.33 -7.30
C ILE A 14 -1.70 7.23 -6.28
N LEU A 15 -2.75 6.73 -5.63
CA LEU A 15 -3.45 7.44 -4.55
C LEU A 15 -2.51 7.77 -3.39
N SER A 16 -1.61 6.87 -3.00
CA SER A 16 -0.66 7.13 -1.91
C SER A 16 0.31 8.27 -2.23
N ILE A 17 0.81 8.32 -3.48
CA ILE A 17 1.71 9.38 -3.96
C ILE A 17 0.98 10.72 -3.99
N ILE A 18 -0.24 10.74 -4.55
CA ILE A 18 -1.09 11.95 -4.58
C ILE A 18 -1.43 12.40 -3.15
N ALA A 19 -1.71 11.46 -2.24
CA ALA A 19 -2.03 11.77 -0.85
C ALA A 19 -0.86 12.40 -0.10
N LEU A 20 0.36 11.91 -0.33
CA LEU A 20 1.58 12.48 0.23
C LEU A 20 1.85 13.88 -0.33
N GLY A 21 1.72 14.08 -1.64
CA GLY A 21 1.91 15.39 -2.28
C GLY A 21 0.86 16.44 -1.87
N THR A 22 -0.41 16.03 -1.79
CA THR A 22 -1.52 16.92 -1.39
C THR A 22 -1.75 16.99 0.12
N ARG A 23 -1.00 16.19 0.91
CA ARG A 23 -1.15 16.05 2.37
C ARG A 23 -2.57 15.72 2.82
N LYS A 24 -3.33 14.99 2.00
CA LYS A 24 -4.72 14.60 2.29
C LYS A 24 -4.79 13.19 2.89
N SER A 25 -4.97 13.12 4.21
CA SER A 25 -5.07 11.83 4.94
C SER A 25 -6.19 10.93 4.43
N LYS A 26 -7.33 11.50 4.00
CA LYS A 26 -8.46 10.74 3.43
C LYS A 26 -8.07 9.89 2.22
N LEU A 27 -7.13 10.37 1.40
CA LEU A 27 -6.66 9.64 0.22
C LEU A 27 -5.79 8.43 0.62
N LEU A 28 -5.00 8.53 1.69
CA LEU A 28 -4.26 7.38 2.23
C LEU A 28 -5.18 6.32 2.85
N VAL A 29 -6.26 6.75 3.50
CA VAL A 29 -7.27 5.80 4.00
C VAL A 29 -7.91 5.05 2.83
N LEU A 30 -8.25 5.75 1.74
CA LEU A 30 -8.76 5.11 0.54
C LEU A 30 -7.73 4.13 -0.06
N ALA A 31 -6.45 4.52 -0.14
CA ALA A 31 -5.37 3.64 -0.58
C ALA A 31 -5.25 2.38 0.30
N SER A 32 -5.44 2.49 1.62
CA SER A 32 -5.45 1.35 2.53
C SER A 32 -6.54 0.33 2.20
N ILE A 33 -7.72 0.79 1.79
CA ILE A 33 -8.83 -0.08 1.39
C ILE A 33 -8.53 -0.74 0.04
N LEU A 34 -8.00 0.02 -0.91
CA LEU A 34 -7.66 -0.50 -2.24
C LEU A 34 -6.56 -1.57 -2.22
N ILE A 35 -5.63 -1.51 -1.26
CA ILE A 35 -4.58 -2.53 -1.13
C ILE A 35 -5.03 -3.77 -0.34
N LEU A 36 -6.24 -3.78 0.26
CA LEU A 36 -6.74 -4.93 1.03
C LEU A 36 -6.79 -6.24 0.24
N PRO A 37 -7.31 -6.29 -1.01
CA PRO A 37 -7.33 -7.55 -1.77
C PRO A 37 -5.92 -8.14 -1.95
N MET A 38 -4.94 -7.24 -2.12
CA MET A 38 -3.52 -7.60 -2.24
C MET A 38 -2.92 -8.12 -0.96
N SER A 39 -3.16 -7.38 0.12
CA SER A 39 -2.76 -7.74 1.47
C SER A 39 -3.30 -9.10 1.91
N LEU A 40 -4.59 -9.37 1.66
CA LEU A 40 -5.25 -10.64 1.99
C LEU A 40 -4.68 -11.81 1.18
N TYR A 41 -4.40 -11.59 -0.10
CA TYR A 41 -3.75 -12.61 -0.95
C TYR A 41 -2.35 -12.95 -0.45
N LEU A 42 -1.53 -11.94 -0.14
CA LEU A 42 -0.19 -12.14 0.43
C LEU A 42 -0.26 -12.88 1.76
N ALA A 43 -1.21 -12.54 2.63
CA ALA A 43 -1.41 -13.22 3.91
C ALA A 43 -1.77 -14.70 3.77
N ALA A 44 -2.36 -15.10 2.64
CA ALA A 44 -2.64 -16.50 2.32
C ALA A 44 -1.44 -17.27 1.74
N THR A 45 -0.31 -16.59 1.47
CA THR A 45 0.91 -17.23 0.98
C THR A 45 1.88 -17.56 2.11
N PRO A 46 2.62 -18.68 2.05
CA PRO A 46 3.55 -19.09 3.10
C PRO A 46 4.70 -18.10 3.34
N ARG A 47 5.06 -17.28 2.33
CA ARG A 47 6.13 -16.26 2.45
C ARG A 47 5.70 -15.03 3.24
N PHE A 48 4.41 -14.69 3.24
CA PHE A 48 3.89 -13.47 3.87
C PHE A 48 2.74 -13.77 4.84
N LEU A 49 2.71 -14.99 5.38
CA LEU A 49 1.68 -15.47 6.28
C LEU A 49 1.47 -14.48 7.42
N VAL A 50 0.26 -13.92 7.53
CA VAL A 50 -0.12 -12.82 8.45
C VAL A 50 0.56 -11.47 8.16
N TRP A 51 1.83 -11.46 7.76
CA TRP A 51 2.59 -10.25 7.40
C TRP A 51 1.96 -9.46 6.25
N GLY A 52 1.22 -10.11 5.35
CA GLY A 52 0.41 -9.44 4.33
C GLY A 52 -0.52 -8.36 4.88
N LEU A 53 -1.04 -8.53 6.10
CA LEU A 53 -1.97 -7.58 6.75
C LEU A 53 -1.31 -6.30 7.26
N ILE A 54 0.02 -6.23 7.26
CA ILE A 54 0.71 -5.02 7.72
C ILE A 54 0.61 -3.88 6.70
N PHE A 55 0.52 -4.17 5.40
CA PHE A 55 0.56 -3.14 4.35
C PHE A 55 -0.62 -2.15 4.38
N PRO A 56 -1.89 -2.58 4.58
CA PRO A 56 -2.99 -1.65 4.83
C PRO A 56 -2.79 -0.83 6.11
N LEU A 57 -2.26 -1.45 7.18
CA LEU A 57 -2.00 -0.78 8.45
C LEU A 57 -0.90 0.29 8.30
N LEU A 58 0.10 0.06 7.46
CA LEU A 58 1.13 1.05 7.13
C LEU A 58 0.53 2.29 6.45
N TYR A 59 -0.41 2.12 5.51
CA TYR A 59 -1.14 3.25 4.91
C TYR A 59 -2.02 3.99 5.92
N LEU A 60 -2.70 3.28 6.82
CA LEU A 60 -3.48 3.91 7.90
C LEU A 60 -2.57 4.66 8.89
N GLY A 61 -1.43 4.08 9.24
CA GLY A 61 -0.40 4.74 10.05
C GLY A 61 0.09 6.01 9.38
N ALA A 62 0.43 5.94 8.09
CA ALA A 62 0.83 7.10 7.30
C ALA A 62 -0.26 8.18 7.28
N ALA A 63 -1.54 7.80 7.16
CA ALA A 63 -2.67 8.74 7.22
C ALA A 63 -2.71 9.50 8.55
N LYS A 64 -2.45 8.82 9.67
CA LYS A 64 -2.38 9.42 11.01
C LYS A 64 -1.17 10.36 11.17
N PHE A 65 -0.04 10.07 10.55
CA PHE A 65 1.13 10.95 10.62
C PHE A 65 1.03 12.16 9.69
N ILE A 66 0.31 12.06 8.57
CA ILE A 66 -0.06 13.22 7.73
C ILE A 66 -0.86 14.23 8.54
N THR A 67 -1.87 13.81 9.33
CA THR A 67 -2.69 14.75 10.12
C THR A 67 -1.87 15.45 11.22
N LYS A 68 -0.80 14.82 11.70
CA LYS A 68 0.17 15.40 12.65
C LYS A 68 1.23 16.28 12.01
N LYS A 69 1.14 16.59 10.71
CA LYS A 69 2.16 17.32 9.92
C LYS A 69 3.53 16.63 9.86
N MET A 70 3.63 15.36 10.25
CA MET A 70 4.87 14.57 10.22
C MET A 70 5.01 13.83 8.90
N ILE A 71 5.17 14.59 7.81
CA ILE A 71 5.20 14.04 6.44
C ILE A 71 6.33 13.02 6.24
N TRP A 72 7.50 13.26 6.84
CA TRP A 72 8.65 12.35 6.77
C TRP A 72 8.33 10.94 7.28
N VAL A 73 7.60 10.84 8.39
CA VAL A 73 7.18 9.55 8.96
C VAL A 73 6.11 8.89 8.08
N ALA A 74 5.20 9.68 7.52
CA ALA A 74 4.21 9.17 6.58
C ALA A 74 4.86 8.60 5.31
N VAL A 75 5.88 9.29 4.76
CA VAL A 75 6.67 8.80 3.63
C VAL A 75 7.39 7.50 4.00
N LEU A 76 8.04 7.46 5.16
CA LEU A 76 8.75 6.26 5.64
C LEU A 76 7.83 5.03 5.72
N LEU A 77 6.59 5.22 6.18
CA LEU A 77 5.58 4.16 6.28
C LEU A 77 5.04 3.70 4.92
N VAL A 78 5.08 4.55 3.89
CA VAL A 78 4.60 4.22 2.53
C VAL A 78 5.66 3.47 1.72
N ILE A 79 6.95 3.69 1.99
CA ILE A 79 8.07 3.05 1.27
C ILE A 79 7.99 1.51 1.23
N PRO A 80 7.71 0.79 2.33
CA PRO A 80 7.58 -0.66 2.28
C PRO A 80 6.51 -1.14 1.30
N ASN A 81 5.38 -0.43 1.18
CA ASN A 81 4.32 -0.76 0.23
C ASN A 81 4.81 -0.55 -1.22
N LEU A 82 5.53 0.56 -1.48
CA LEU A 82 6.13 0.84 -2.79
C LEU A 82 7.11 -0.26 -3.22
N LEU A 83 8.05 -0.61 -2.33
CA LEU A 83 9.06 -1.63 -2.61
C LEU A 83 8.44 -3.01 -2.88
N LEU A 84 7.46 -3.40 -2.08
CA LEU A 84 6.82 -4.69 -2.24
C LEU A 84 6.04 -4.80 -3.55
N VAL A 85 5.27 -3.77 -3.91
CA VAL A 85 4.55 -3.78 -5.19
C VAL A 85 5.52 -3.75 -6.37
N GLY A 86 6.60 -2.97 -6.29
CA GLY A 86 7.64 -2.95 -7.31
C GLY A 86 8.30 -4.31 -7.49
N TRP A 87 8.65 -4.98 -6.39
CA TRP A 87 9.20 -6.34 -6.43
C TRP A 87 8.22 -7.36 -6.99
N LEU A 88 6.95 -7.32 -6.59
CA LEU A 88 5.91 -8.20 -7.16
C LEU A 88 5.70 -7.95 -8.66
N GLY A 89 5.77 -6.69 -9.09
CA GLY A 89 5.68 -6.33 -10.51
C GLY A 89 6.83 -6.96 -11.30
N TYR A 90 8.06 -6.87 -10.78
CA TYR A 90 9.23 -7.50 -11.37
C TYR A 90 9.12 -9.02 -11.45
N VAL A 91 8.65 -9.66 -10.38
CA VAL A 91 8.45 -11.12 -10.35
C VAL A 91 7.43 -11.57 -11.39
N VAL A 92 6.31 -10.85 -11.53
CA VAL A 92 5.26 -11.21 -12.51
C VAL A 92 5.72 -10.98 -13.96
N LEU A 93 6.55 -9.96 -14.22
CA LEU A 93 7.09 -9.72 -15.56
C LEU A 93 8.16 -10.74 -15.98
N ASN A 94 8.82 -11.38 -15.01
CA ASN A 94 9.85 -12.40 -15.24
C ASN A 94 9.35 -13.84 -15.08
N GLN A 95 8.04 -14.04 -14.87
CA GLN A 95 7.37 -15.34 -14.94
C GLN A 95 6.99 -15.66 -16.38
#